data_AF-A0A2W4ZHK7-F1
#
_entry.id   AF-A0A2W4ZHK7-F1
#
_cell.length_a   1.000
_cell.length_b   1.000
_cell.length_c   1.000
_cell.angle_alpha   90.00
_cell.angle_beta   90.00
_cell.angle_gamma   90.00
#
_symmetry.space_group_name_H-M   'P 1'
#
loop_
_entity.id
_entity.type
_entity.pdbx_description
1 polymer ?
#
loop_
_entity_poly.entity_id
_entity_poly.type
_entity_poly.pdbx_seq_one_letter_code
_entity_poly.pdbx_strand_id
1 'polypeptide(L)'
;MRSLRTLTLAALLAGALTAPANAQSPEASLAQDLSNCAGAVSAHANLDVLAYPRGAAGQWAPVLGAILDAMNREEGVEGMTGRYAASAAAEYWREQTASAREAEANACRARFGRE
;
A
#
# COMPACT_ATOMS: atom_id res chain seq x y z
N MET A 1 -9.85 -52.27 -39.34
CA MET A 1 -9.32 -52.99 -38.15
C MET A 1 -8.44 -52.01 -37.40
N ARG A 2 -8.91 -51.40 -36.29
CA ARG A 2 -8.64 -51.79 -34.88
C ARG A 2 -7.13 -51.92 -34.58
N SER A 3 -6.52 -51.45 -33.50
CA SER A 3 -6.85 -50.62 -32.32
C SER A 3 -5.57 -50.62 -31.45
N LEU A 4 -5.27 -49.48 -30.81
CA LEU A 4 -4.63 -49.27 -29.49
C LEU A 4 -3.38 -50.07 -29.05
N ARG A 5 -2.37 -49.31 -28.56
CA ARG A 5 -1.74 -49.36 -27.20
C ARG A 5 -0.51 -48.42 -27.21
N THR A 6 -0.57 -47.17 -26.75
CA THR A 6 -0.55 -46.66 -25.35
C THR A 6 0.69 -47.08 -24.54
N LEU A 7 1.54 -46.11 -24.21
CA LEU A 7 2.16 -45.85 -22.89
C LEU A 7 3.13 -44.63 -23.03
N THR A 8 2.62 -43.40 -23.03
CA THR A 8 2.71 -42.43 -21.90
C THR A 8 3.98 -42.54 -21.05
N LEU A 9 4.96 -41.67 -21.32
CA LEU A 9 5.84 -41.12 -20.30
C LEU A 9 5.48 -39.65 -20.11
N ALA A 10 4.55 -39.41 -19.20
CA ALA A 10 4.33 -38.10 -18.59
C ALA A 10 5.16 -38.07 -17.31
N ALA A 11 6.09 -37.13 -17.19
CA ALA A 11 6.66 -36.76 -15.89
C ALA A 11 7.47 -35.46 -15.98
N LEU A 12 6.84 -34.38 -15.51
CA LEU A 12 7.41 -33.43 -14.55
C LEU A 12 8.60 -32.57 -15.00
N LEU A 13 8.31 -31.44 -15.66
CA LEU A 13 9.05 -30.18 -15.48
C LEU A 13 8.07 -29.00 -15.51
N ALA A 14 7.17 -28.96 -14.54
CA ALA A 14 6.33 -27.80 -14.27
C ALA A 14 6.34 -27.58 -12.75
N GLY A 15 7.29 -26.79 -12.26
CA GLY A 15 7.34 -26.48 -10.84
C GLY A 15 8.72 -26.09 -10.37
N ALA A 16 9.15 -24.87 -10.68
CA ALA A 16 10.06 -24.09 -9.84
C ALA A 16 10.09 -22.63 -10.29
N LEU A 17 8.91 -22.02 -10.45
CA LEU A 17 8.77 -20.57 -10.25
C LEU A 17 8.44 -20.35 -8.78
N THR A 18 9.35 -20.78 -7.89
CA THR A 18 9.35 -20.32 -6.51
C THR A 18 9.96 -18.91 -6.55
N ALA A 19 9.11 -17.93 -6.82
CA ALA A 19 9.45 -16.55 -6.51
C ALA A 19 9.83 -16.51 -5.01
N PRO A 20 10.94 -15.83 -4.63
CA PRO A 20 11.21 -15.57 -3.22
C PRO A 20 10.21 -14.51 -2.74
N ALA A 21 8.97 -14.91 -2.51
CA ALA A 21 8.06 -14.16 -1.66
C ALA A 21 8.44 -14.55 -0.23
N ASN A 22 9.17 -13.69 0.47
CA ASN A 22 9.37 -13.60 1.93
C ASN A 22 10.80 -13.14 2.24
N ALA A 23 11.09 -11.87 1.95
CA ALA A 23 12.18 -11.13 2.59
C ALA A 23 11.74 -9.70 2.96
N GLN A 24 10.43 -9.48 3.12
CA GLN A 24 9.93 -8.27 3.75
C GLN A 24 9.99 -8.53 5.26
N SER A 25 10.90 -7.84 5.95
CA SER A 25 10.83 -7.78 7.40
C SER A 25 9.45 -7.20 7.77
N PRO A 26 8.79 -7.71 8.83
CA PRO A 26 7.50 -7.19 9.27
C PRO A 26 7.48 -5.65 9.45
N GLU A 27 8.61 -5.09 9.87
CA GLU A 27 8.84 -3.65 10.03
C GLU A 27 8.83 -2.92 8.67
N ALA A 28 9.52 -3.45 7.66
CA ALA A 28 9.45 -2.91 6.30
C ALA A 28 8.03 -2.96 5.72
N SER A 29 7.24 -3.97 6.12
CA SER A 29 5.82 -4.06 5.74
C SER A 29 4.98 -2.93 6.34
N LEU A 30 5.20 -2.58 7.61
CA LEU A 30 4.42 -1.53 8.28
C LEU A 30 4.79 -0.13 7.80
N ALA A 31 6.09 0.16 7.67
CA ALA A 31 6.57 1.44 7.12
C ALA A 31 6.03 1.70 5.71
N GLN A 32 6.01 0.66 4.86
CA GLN A 32 5.45 0.72 3.52
C GLN A 32 3.92 0.91 3.54
N ASP A 33 3.21 0.17 4.38
CA ASP A 33 1.75 0.29 4.54
C ASP A 33 1.35 1.70 4.98
N LEU A 34 2.04 2.26 5.97
CA LEU A 34 1.74 3.59 6.49
C LEU A 34 2.00 4.68 5.43
N SER A 35 3.13 4.61 4.74
CA SER A 35 3.47 5.57 3.68
C SER A 35 2.48 5.47 2.50
N ASN A 36 2.13 4.25 2.10
CA ASN A 36 1.11 4.00 1.08
C ASN A 36 -0.26 4.57 1.50
N CYS A 37 -0.67 4.32 2.75
CA CYS A 37 -1.94 4.80 3.26
C CYS A 37 -2.02 6.32 3.39
N ALA A 38 -0.94 6.97 3.84
CA ALA A 38 -0.86 8.44 3.85
C ALA A 38 -0.98 9.00 2.43
N GLY A 39 -0.34 8.36 1.44
CA GLY A 39 -0.47 8.71 0.03
C GLY A 39 -1.89 8.54 -0.52
N ALA A 40 -2.53 7.42 -0.25
CA ALA A 40 -3.89 7.13 -0.70
C ALA A 40 -4.91 8.14 -0.13
N VAL A 41 -4.84 8.41 1.18
CA VAL A 41 -5.72 9.39 1.86
C VAL A 41 -5.45 10.81 1.33
N SER A 42 -4.18 11.18 1.14
CA SER A 42 -3.79 12.45 0.54
C SER A 42 -4.38 12.63 -0.85
N ALA A 43 -4.23 11.63 -1.72
CA ALA A 43 -4.73 11.68 -3.09
C ALA A 43 -6.26 11.69 -3.15
N HIS A 44 -6.94 10.93 -2.28
CA HIS A 44 -8.41 10.89 -2.22
C HIS A 44 -9.00 12.22 -1.73
N ALA A 45 -8.44 12.79 -0.67
CA ALA A 45 -8.97 13.98 -0.02
C ALA A 45 -8.33 15.31 -0.48
N ASN A 46 -7.42 15.24 -1.46
CA ASN A 46 -6.63 16.37 -1.94
C ASN A 46 -5.90 17.13 -0.81
N LEU A 47 -5.26 16.38 0.10
CA LEU A 47 -4.49 16.91 1.21
C LEU A 47 -3.00 16.89 0.88
N ASP A 48 -2.25 17.90 1.32
CA ASP A 48 -0.79 17.94 1.15
C ASP A 48 -0.09 17.32 2.37
N VAL A 49 0.59 16.18 2.16
CA VAL A 49 1.33 15.47 3.22
C VAL A 49 2.56 16.23 3.70
N LEU A 50 3.21 16.98 2.81
CA LEU A 50 4.41 17.76 3.13
C LEU A 50 4.05 19.01 3.94
N ALA A 51 2.90 19.62 3.65
CA ALA A 51 2.42 20.82 4.35
C ALA A 51 1.53 20.53 5.57
N TYR A 52 1.04 19.29 5.77
CA TYR A 52 0.15 18.94 6.88
C TYR A 52 0.73 19.33 8.25
N PRO A 53 -0.03 20.00 9.14
CA PRO A 53 -1.49 20.18 9.10
C PRO A 53 -1.98 21.45 8.39
N ARG A 54 -1.10 22.24 7.75
CA ARG A 54 -1.49 23.51 7.13
C ARG A 54 -2.49 23.27 6.00
N GLY A 55 -3.65 23.94 6.08
CA GLY A 55 -4.70 23.85 5.06
C GLY A 55 -5.49 22.53 5.07
N ALA A 56 -5.24 21.63 6.02
CA ALA A 56 -5.99 20.40 6.16
C ALA A 56 -7.37 20.68 6.77
N ALA A 57 -8.43 20.28 6.07
CA ALA A 57 -9.82 20.43 6.52
C ALA A 57 -10.67 19.24 6.07
N GLY A 58 -11.87 19.13 6.66
CA GLY A 58 -12.81 18.05 6.36
C GLY A 58 -12.49 16.73 7.08
N GLN A 59 -13.35 15.74 6.84
CA GLN A 59 -13.37 14.47 7.59
C GLN A 59 -12.10 13.60 7.43
N TRP A 60 -11.31 13.84 6.40
CA TRP A 60 -10.08 13.06 6.11
C TRP A 60 -8.83 13.65 6.73
N ALA A 61 -8.86 14.91 7.18
CA ALA A 61 -7.72 15.54 7.83
C ALA A 61 -7.29 14.81 9.12
N PRO A 62 -8.21 14.45 10.05
CA PRO A 62 -7.84 13.67 11.24
C PRO A 62 -7.29 12.27 10.91
N VAL A 63 -7.81 11.63 9.86
CA VAL A 63 -7.32 10.32 9.40
C VAL A 63 -5.88 10.42 8.91
N LEU A 64 -5.57 11.41 8.07
CA LEU A 64 -4.20 11.67 7.64
C LEU A 64 -3.30 11.97 8.84
N GLY A 65 -3.74 12.81 9.78
CA GLY A 65 -3.02 13.08 11.01
C GLY A 65 -2.67 11.82 11.82
N ALA A 66 -3.63 10.93 12.00
CA ALA A 66 -3.42 9.67 12.73
C ALA A 66 -2.38 8.77 12.05
N ILE A 67 -2.40 8.68 10.72
CA ILE A 67 -1.41 7.92 9.93
C ILE A 67 -0.03 8.56 10.05
N LEU A 68 0.08 9.88 9.91
CA LEU A 68 1.37 10.59 10.03
C LEU A 68 1.96 10.47 11.44
N ASP A 69 1.11 10.47 12.48
CA ASP A 69 1.54 10.22 13.85
C ASP A 69 2.05 8.80 14.05
N ALA A 70 1.48 7.81 13.35
CA ALA A 70 1.99 6.44 13.36
C ALA A 70 3.31 6.34 12.59
N MET A 71 3.43 6.97 11.41
CA MET A 71 4.66 7.04 10.64
C MET A 71 5.82 7.65 11.43
N ASN A 72 5.57 8.71 12.20
CA ASN A 72 6.59 9.34 13.02
C ASN A 72 7.11 8.47 14.18
N ARG A 73 6.50 7.32 14.43
CA ARG A 73 6.91 6.35 15.45
C ARG A 73 7.48 5.07 14.86
N GLU A 74 7.45 4.94 13.53
CA GLU A 74 7.86 3.74 12.81
C GLU A 74 9.26 3.92 12.24
N GLU A 75 10.15 2.97 12.53
CA GLU A 75 11.54 3.02 12.07
C GLU A 75 11.64 3.05 10.54
N GLY A 76 12.42 3.99 10.01
CA GLY A 76 12.69 4.12 8.59
C GLY A 76 11.73 5.04 7.84
N VAL A 77 10.65 5.52 8.47
CA VAL A 77 9.69 6.48 7.88
C VAL A 77 9.37 7.64 8.83
N GLU A 78 10.20 7.88 9.83
CA GLU A 78 10.01 8.99 10.75
C GLU A 78 10.21 10.35 10.05
N GLY A 79 9.42 11.33 10.47
CA GLY A 79 9.58 12.71 10.06
C GLY A 79 9.45 12.89 8.54
N MET A 80 10.45 13.55 7.94
CA MET A 80 10.40 13.90 6.52
C MET A 80 10.60 12.71 5.59
N THR A 81 11.30 11.66 6.02
CA THR A 81 11.53 10.46 5.20
C THR A 81 10.20 9.81 4.81
N GLY A 82 9.34 9.55 5.80
CA GLY A 82 8.01 9.02 5.53
C GLY A 82 7.13 10.00 4.76
N ARG A 83 7.22 11.31 5.05
CA ARG A 83 6.43 12.31 4.31
C ARG A 83 6.75 12.36 2.82
N TYR A 84 8.02 12.22 2.44
CA TYR A 84 8.40 12.11 1.03
C TYR A 84 7.92 10.80 0.41
N ALA A 85 8.03 9.67 1.12
CA ALA A 85 7.49 8.40 0.66
C ALA A 85 5.97 8.45 0.44
N ALA A 86 5.23 9.06 1.38
CA ALA A 86 3.80 9.28 1.27
C ALA A 86 3.43 10.25 0.14
N SER A 87 4.23 11.29 -0.10
CA SER A 87 4.03 12.20 -1.23
C SER A 87 4.19 11.48 -2.57
N ALA A 88 5.21 10.63 -2.71
CA ALA A 88 5.40 9.79 -3.90
C ALA A 88 4.25 8.79 -4.07
N ALA A 89 3.79 8.16 -2.99
CA ALA A 89 2.60 7.30 -3.01
C ALA A 89 1.35 8.10 -3.42
N ALA A 90 1.18 9.35 -2.99
CA ALA A 90 0.07 10.20 -3.39
C ALA A 90 0.07 10.47 -4.91
N GLU A 91 1.24 10.62 -5.54
CA GLU A 91 1.36 10.74 -7.00
C GLU A 91 0.86 9.47 -7.70
N TYR A 92 1.33 8.30 -7.27
CA TYR A 92 0.84 7.02 -7.77
C TYR A 92 -0.69 6.88 -7.63
N TRP A 93 -1.24 7.23 -6.46
CA TRP A 93 -2.69 7.12 -6.22
C TRP A 93 -3.49 8.10 -7.08
N ARG A 94 -2.98 9.31 -7.36
CA ARG A 94 -3.62 10.26 -8.27
C ARG A 94 -3.80 9.71 -9.68
N GLU A 95 -2.95 8.80 -10.14
CA GLU A 95 -3.07 8.13 -11.44
C GLU A 95 -4.11 7.01 -11.45
N GLN A 96 -4.51 6.50 -10.28
CA GLN A 96 -5.53 5.45 -10.18
C GLN A 96 -6.94 5.98 -10.49
N THR A 97 -7.89 5.07 -10.65
CA THR A 97 -9.30 5.46 -10.77
C THR A 97 -9.81 6.08 -9.46
N ALA A 98 -10.81 6.96 -9.55
CA ALA A 98 -11.40 7.59 -8.38
C ALA A 98 -11.95 6.56 -7.38
N SER A 99 -12.59 5.49 -7.88
CA SER A 99 -13.11 4.40 -7.04
C SER A 99 -12.01 3.58 -6.37
N ALA A 100 -10.88 3.31 -7.05
CA ALA A 100 -9.76 2.60 -6.44
C ALA A 100 -9.10 3.44 -5.34
N ARG A 101 -8.88 4.74 -5.57
CA ARG A 101 -8.38 5.66 -4.54
C ARG A 101 -9.30 5.71 -3.32
N GLU A 102 -10.60 5.82 -3.53
CA GLU A 102 -11.58 5.86 -2.44
C GLU A 102 -11.62 4.54 -1.66
N ALA A 103 -11.59 3.41 -2.35
CA ALA A 103 -11.55 2.10 -1.71
C ALA A 103 -10.30 1.95 -0.81
N GLU A 104 -9.13 2.34 -1.31
CA GLU A 104 -7.90 2.28 -0.53
C GLU A 104 -7.94 3.26 0.65
N ALA A 105 -8.34 4.52 0.42
CA ALA A 105 -8.44 5.51 1.50
C ALA A 105 -9.38 5.02 2.62
N ASN A 106 -10.50 4.38 2.26
CA ASN A 106 -11.42 3.77 3.22
C ASN A 106 -10.80 2.59 3.96
N ALA A 107 -10.05 1.73 3.28
CA ALA A 107 -9.32 0.63 3.91
C ALA A 107 -8.27 1.15 4.90
N CYS A 108 -7.51 2.18 4.51
CA CYS A 108 -6.54 2.85 5.36
C CYS A 108 -7.18 3.52 6.58
N ARG A 109 -8.34 4.17 6.41
CA ARG A 109 -9.12 4.70 7.54
C ARG A 109 -9.53 3.61 8.51
N ALA A 110 -9.99 2.46 8.01
CA ALA A 110 -10.37 1.35 8.88
C ALA A 110 -9.18 0.76 9.66
N ARG A 111 -7.97 0.81 9.09
CA ARG A 111 -6.75 0.28 9.70
C ARG A 111 -6.08 1.25 10.68
N PHE A 112 -6.04 2.53 10.33
CA PHE A 112 -5.19 3.53 10.99
C PHE A 112 -5.92 4.80 11.42
N GLY A 113 -7.15 5.01 10.96
CA GLY A 113 -8.01 6.09 11.45
C GLY A 113 -8.36 5.79 12.90
N ARG A 114 -7.83 6.59 13.83
CA ARG A 114 -8.24 6.53 15.24
C ARG A 114 -9.60 7.22 15.38
N GLU A 115 -10.51 6.61 16.15
CA GLU A 115 -11.84 7.17 16.48
C GLU A 115 -11.75 8.48 17.27
#